data_AF-A0A419FWK3-F1
#
_entry.id   AF-A0A419FWK3-F1
#
_cell.length_a   1.000
_cell.length_b   1.000
_cell.length_c   1.000
_cell.angle_alpha   90.00
_cell.angle_beta   90.00
_cell.angle_gamma   90.00
#
_symmetry.space_group_name_H-M   'P 1'
#
loop_
_entity.id
_entity.type
_entity.pdbx_description
1 polymer ?
#
loop_
_entity_poly.entity_id
_entity_poly.type
_entity_poly.pdbx_seq_one_letter_code
_entity_poly.pdbx_strand_id
1 'polypeptide(L)'
;MTQRKYPREFLARLKAVTSKRPKTVIEHILKHGFITTEDLEKKYGYKHPPRAARDVREQGIPLETFNVKNTEGRTIAAYRFAELSNISHDKLGGRKIFSKEFKNKLIEDLGCKCSICLELYEERYLQVDHRVPYEVSGDCNNNERNTKEYMLLCGSCNRAKSWSCEHCSNWLEEKSTAVCQSCYWACPNDYKHIALRRIRRLDIVWAEHEVEIFEKFKERVEKMKKSMPTYVKSIIENHLKEN
;
A
#
# COMPACT_ATOMS: atom_id res chain seq x y z
N MET A 1 32.75 -11.71 -15.53
CA MET A 1 31.39 -11.19 -15.31
C MET A 1 31.12 -10.11 -16.34
N THR A 2 30.28 -10.40 -17.32
CA THR A 2 29.89 -9.46 -18.38
C THR A 2 29.18 -8.25 -17.75
N GLN A 3 29.77 -7.06 -17.85
CA GLN A 3 29.08 -5.82 -17.51
C GLN A 3 27.79 -5.75 -18.34
N ARG A 4 26.64 -5.95 -17.69
CA ARG A 4 25.33 -5.71 -18.32
C ARG A 4 25.34 -4.26 -18.80
N LYS A 5 25.39 -4.05 -20.12
CA LYS A 5 25.30 -2.72 -20.72
C LYS A 5 23.86 -2.25 -20.63
N TYR A 6 23.58 -1.42 -19.64
CA TYR A 6 22.30 -0.73 -19.54
C TYR A 6 22.20 0.38 -20.61
N PRO A 7 21.03 0.61 -21.22
CA PRO A 7 20.80 1.72 -22.14
C PRO A 7 21.12 3.06 -21.47
N ARG A 8 21.58 4.03 -22.26
CA ARG A 8 21.96 5.37 -21.77
C ARG A 8 20.82 6.07 -21.03
N GLU A 9 19.59 5.93 -21.52
CA GLU A 9 18.41 6.53 -20.88
C GLU A 9 18.15 5.95 -19.49
N PHE A 10 18.29 4.62 -19.33
CA PHE A 10 18.13 3.97 -18.02
C PHE A 10 19.22 4.44 -17.04
N LEU A 11 20.48 4.51 -17.49
CA LEU A 11 21.58 5.03 -16.68
C LEU A 11 21.38 6.49 -16.25
N ALA A 12 20.83 7.33 -17.13
CA ALA A 12 20.49 8.71 -16.80
C ALA A 12 19.45 8.79 -15.69
N ARG A 13 18.40 7.94 -15.74
CA ARG A 13 17.37 7.84 -14.68
C ARG A 13 17.94 7.37 -13.35
N LEU A 14 18.79 6.34 -13.36
CA LEU A 14 19.46 5.86 -12.14
C LEU A 14 20.26 6.99 -11.47
N LYS A 15 20.92 7.84 -12.27
CA LYS A 15 21.69 9.00 -11.79
C LYS A 15 20.81 10.16 -11.31
N ALA A 16 19.57 10.27 -11.80
CA ALA A 16 18.63 11.32 -11.40
C ALA A 16 18.08 11.13 -9.98
N VAL A 17 18.19 9.92 -9.40
CA VAL A 17 17.74 9.65 -8.03
C VAL A 17 18.66 10.32 -7.01
N THR A 18 18.10 11.27 -6.25
CA THR A 18 18.84 12.06 -5.25
C THR A 18 18.66 11.56 -3.82
N SER A 19 17.56 10.86 -3.53
CA SER A 19 17.25 10.38 -2.18
C SER A 19 18.26 9.32 -1.72
N LYS A 20 18.82 9.52 -0.51
CA LYS A 20 19.99 8.76 -0.02
C LYS A 20 19.81 7.24 -0.08
N ARG A 21 18.70 6.74 0.46
CA ARG A 21 18.45 5.29 0.57
C ARG A 21 18.36 4.61 -0.81
N PRO A 22 17.46 4.99 -1.73
CA PRO A 22 17.40 4.34 -3.03
C PRO A 22 18.67 4.57 -3.86
N LYS A 23 19.33 5.74 -3.76
CA LYS A 23 20.63 5.97 -4.41
C LYS A 23 21.69 4.96 -3.98
N THR A 24 21.81 4.70 -2.68
CA THR A 24 22.75 3.69 -2.15
C THR A 24 22.46 2.29 -2.70
N VAL A 25 21.18 1.90 -2.78
CA VAL A 25 20.77 0.60 -3.36
C VAL A 25 21.14 0.53 -4.84
N ILE A 26 20.82 1.58 -5.61
CA ILE A 26 21.10 1.67 -7.06
C ILE A 26 22.60 1.58 -7.34
N GLU A 27 23.42 2.34 -6.61
CA GLU A 27 24.89 2.34 -6.77
C GLU A 27 25.49 0.98 -6.45
N HIS A 28 24.98 0.30 -5.41
CA HIS A 28 25.44 -1.05 -5.10
C HIS A 28 25.11 -2.04 -6.21
N ILE A 29 23.87 -2.03 -6.73
CA ILE A 29 23.46 -2.92 -7.82
C ILE A 29 24.27 -2.63 -9.09
N LEU A 30 24.55 -1.35 -9.41
CA LEU A 30 25.40 -1.00 -10.55
C LEU A 30 26.83 -1.55 -10.41
N LYS A 31 27.37 -1.58 -9.19
CA LYS A 31 28.73 -2.05 -8.91
C LYS A 31 28.84 -3.58 -8.82
N HIS A 32 27.86 -4.23 -8.19
CA HIS A 32 27.92 -5.64 -7.80
C HIS A 32 26.95 -6.55 -8.55
N GLY A 33 26.04 -5.97 -9.35
CA GLY A 33 25.02 -6.67 -10.14
C GLY A 33 23.72 -6.95 -9.37
N PHE A 34 23.78 -7.08 -8.04
CA PHE A 34 22.63 -7.21 -7.15
C PHE A 34 23.02 -6.70 -5.75
N ILE A 35 22.03 -6.54 -4.87
CA ILE A 35 22.21 -6.22 -3.45
C ILE A 35 21.33 -7.13 -2.60
N THR A 36 21.86 -7.66 -1.50
CA THR A 36 21.13 -8.57 -0.60
C THR A 36 20.47 -7.83 0.56
N THR A 37 19.52 -8.48 1.24
CA THR A 37 19.01 -7.97 2.52
C THR A 37 20.11 -7.86 3.58
N GLU A 38 21.11 -8.74 3.53
CA GLU A 38 22.26 -8.72 4.42
C GLU A 38 23.18 -7.52 4.14
N ASP A 39 23.43 -7.17 2.88
CA ASP A 39 24.16 -5.94 2.52
C ASP A 39 23.45 -4.70 3.05
N LEU A 40 22.14 -4.62 2.82
CA LEU A 40 21.33 -3.49 3.27
C LEU A 40 21.37 -3.32 4.78
N GLU A 41 21.34 -4.41 5.54
CA GLU A 41 21.38 -4.40 7.00
C GLU A 41 22.79 -4.18 7.54
N LYS A 42 23.75 -5.04 7.20
CA LYS A 42 25.10 -5.05 7.80
C LYS A 42 26.02 -3.97 7.25
N LYS A 43 25.98 -3.71 5.93
CA LYS A 43 26.89 -2.75 5.28
C LYS A 43 26.34 -1.32 5.30
N TYR A 44 25.02 -1.16 5.16
CA TYR A 44 24.39 0.15 5.06
C TYR A 44 23.52 0.55 6.26
N GLY A 45 23.32 -0.34 7.23
CA GLY A 45 22.60 -0.04 8.48
C GLY A 45 21.09 0.12 8.32
N TYR A 46 20.50 -0.37 7.22
CA TYR A 46 19.06 -0.27 7.00
C TYR A 46 18.32 -1.38 7.75
N LYS A 47 17.71 -1.02 8.90
CA LYS A 47 16.92 -1.92 9.75
C LYS A 47 15.71 -2.58 9.07
N HIS A 48 15.27 -2.04 7.93
CA HIS A 48 14.17 -2.59 7.12
C HIS A 48 14.61 -2.75 5.65
N PRO A 49 15.39 -3.80 5.32
CA PRO A 49 15.90 -4.01 3.97
C PRO A 49 14.82 -4.03 2.86
N PRO A 50 13.64 -4.66 3.05
CA PRO A 50 12.60 -4.63 2.03
C PRO A 50 12.11 -3.22 1.69
N ARG A 51 12.10 -2.31 2.69
CA ARG A 51 11.71 -0.90 2.47
C ARG A 51 12.74 -0.17 1.61
N ALA A 52 14.03 -0.45 1.77
CA ALA A 52 15.07 0.16 0.93
C ALA A 52 14.92 -0.24 -0.55
N ALA A 53 14.60 -1.51 -0.83
CA ALA A 53 14.29 -1.96 -2.19
C ALA A 53 12.98 -1.35 -2.71
N ARG A 54 11.97 -1.19 -1.85
CA ARG A 54 10.71 -0.51 -2.21
C ARG A 54 10.93 0.96 -2.58
N ASP A 55 11.76 1.69 -1.82
CA ASP A 55 12.08 3.09 -2.12
C ASP A 55 12.67 3.26 -3.54
N VAL A 56 13.42 2.27 -4.05
CA VAL A 56 13.92 2.27 -5.44
C VAL A 56 12.79 2.06 -6.46
N ARG A 57 11.88 1.12 -6.20
CA ARG A 57 10.69 0.90 -7.05
C ARG A 57 9.79 2.13 -7.08
N GLU A 58 9.68 2.81 -5.94
CA GLU A 58 8.99 4.10 -5.82
C GLU A 58 9.71 5.24 -6.59
N GLN A 59 10.95 5.08 -7.05
CA GLN A 59 11.58 6.00 -8.02
C GLN A 59 11.29 5.64 -9.49
N GLY A 60 10.41 4.65 -9.73
CA GLY A 60 10.12 4.16 -11.09
C GLY A 60 11.21 3.25 -11.64
N ILE A 61 12.12 2.76 -10.77
CA ILE A 61 13.20 1.86 -11.15
C ILE A 61 12.80 0.43 -10.77
N PRO A 62 12.57 -0.46 -11.74
CA PRO A 62 12.06 -1.78 -11.44
C PRO A 62 13.17 -2.71 -10.94
N LEU A 63 12.86 -3.42 -9.86
CA LEU A 63 13.74 -4.41 -9.24
C LEU A 63 13.08 -5.78 -9.25
N GLU A 64 13.81 -6.78 -9.75
CA GLU A 64 13.53 -8.20 -9.59
C GLU A 64 14.03 -8.66 -8.22
N THR A 65 13.19 -9.40 -7.49
CA THR A 65 13.57 -10.05 -6.23
C THR A 65 13.88 -11.52 -6.50
N PHE A 66 15.00 -12.04 -6.01
CA PHE A 66 15.38 -13.45 -6.10
C PHE A 66 16.06 -13.91 -4.80
N ASN A 67 16.25 -15.22 -4.66
CA ASN A 67 16.81 -15.80 -3.44
C ASN A 67 18.30 -16.14 -3.61
N VAL A 68 19.10 -15.84 -2.58
CA VAL A 68 20.52 -16.21 -2.50
C VAL A 68 20.85 -16.77 -1.11
N LYS A 69 22.00 -17.42 -0.97
CA LYS A 69 22.52 -17.87 0.32
C LYS A 69 23.33 -16.75 0.97
N ASN A 70 23.06 -16.43 2.23
CA ASN A 70 23.88 -15.51 3.02
C ASN A 70 25.17 -16.19 3.51
N THR A 71 26.02 -15.44 4.23
CA THR A 71 27.27 -15.99 4.79
C THR A 71 27.07 -17.15 5.78
N GLU A 72 25.86 -17.29 6.35
CA GLU A 72 25.47 -18.36 7.28
C GLU A 72 24.75 -19.53 6.58
N GLY A 73 24.63 -19.53 5.24
CA GLY A 73 23.94 -20.57 4.46
C GLY A 73 22.40 -20.50 4.50
N ARG A 74 21.82 -19.46 5.10
CA ARG A 74 20.38 -19.18 5.09
C ARG A 74 19.96 -18.54 3.77
N THR A 75 18.78 -18.91 3.29
CA THR A 75 18.20 -18.31 2.09
C THR A 75 17.65 -16.92 2.42
N ILE A 76 18.15 -15.89 1.74
CA ILE A 76 17.77 -14.49 1.92
C ILE A 76 17.37 -13.87 0.58
N ALA A 77 16.63 -12.76 0.63
CA ALA A 77 16.26 -12.02 -0.56
C ALA A 77 17.44 -11.19 -1.09
N ALA A 78 17.51 -11.09 -2.41
CA ALA A 78 18.40 -10.23 -3.17
C ALA A 78 17.62 -9.48 -4.25
N TYR A 79 18.12 -8.32 -4.63
CA TYR A 79 17.48 -7.42 -5.57
C TYR A 79 18.43 -7.04 -6.70
N ARG A 80 17.96 -7.11 -7.94
CA ARG A 80 18.67 -6.63 -9.14
C ARG A 80 17.72 -5.85 -10.06
N PHE A 81 18.24 -5.06 -10.98
CA PHE A 81 17.39 -4.41 -11.98
C PHE A 81 16.65 -5.46 -12.81
N ALA A 82 15.34 -5.29 -12.95
CA ALA A 82 14.51 -6.15 -13.80
C ALA A 82 14.87 -5.95 -15.28
N GLU A 83 14.52 -6.91 -16.13
CA GLU A 83 14.72 -6.77 -17.57
C GLU A 83 13.90 -5.61 -18.14
N LEU A 84 14.56 -4.79 -18.96
CA LEU A 84 14.00 -3.54 -19.48
C LEU A 84 12.85 -3.77 -20.47
N SER A 85 12.79 -4.96 -21.09
CA SER A 85 11.70 -5.42 -21.96
C SER A 85 10.37 -5.58 -21.23
N ASN A 86 10.39 -5.82 -19.92
CA ASN A 86 9.19 -6.01 -19.10
C ASN A 86 8.69 -4.70 -18.45
N ILE A 87 9.29 -3.56 -18.82
CA ILE A 87 8.94 -2.26 -18.24
C ILE A 87 7.86 -1.61 -19.08
N SER A 88 6.63 -1.58 -18.56
CA SER A 88 5.59 -0.68 -19.07
C SER A 88 6.13 0.76 -19.00
N HIS A 89 6.17 1.43 -20.15
CA HIS A 89 6.61 2.82 -20.28
C HIS A 89 5.83 3.82 -19.41
N ASP A 90 4.67 3.43 -18.86
CA ASP A 90 3.84 4.27 -17.99
C ASP A 90 4.27 4.28 -16.51
N LYS A 91 5.13 3.35 -16.06
CA LYS A 91 5.67 3.33 -14.68
C LYS A 91 6.95 4.14 -14.50
N LEU A 92 7.34 4.86 -15.54
CA LEU A 92 8.63 5.52 -15.74
C LEU A 92 8.62 6.96 -15.18
N GLY A 93 8.37 7.15 -13.88
CA GLY A 93 8.39 8.48 -13.25
C GLY A 93 8.52 8.48 -11.73
N GLY A 94 8.32 7.31 -11.09
CA GLY A 94 8.30 7.20 -9.64
C GLY A 94 7.09 7.86 -8.99
N ARG A 95 6.90 7.58 -7.71
CA ARG A 95 5.92 8.22 -6.85
C ARG A 95 6.36 9.66 -6.58
N LYS A 96 5.62 10.62 -7.13
CA LYS A 96 5.80 12.05 -6.82
C LYS A 96 5.21 12.38 -5.43
N ILE A 97 5.84 13.27 -4.67
CA ILE A 97 5.28 13.77 -3.38
C ILE A 97 3.95 14.49 -3.65
N PHE A 98 2.97 14.36 -2.76
CA PHE A 98 1.71 15.09 -2.84
C PHE A 98 1.89 16.53 -2.36
N SER A 99 1.42 17.50 -3.15
CA SER A 99 1.44 18.90 -2.73
C SER A 99 0.41 19.14 -1.61
N LYS A 100 0.60 20.23 -0.86
CA LYS A 100 -0.33 20.60 0.21
C LYS A 100 -1.72 20.92 -0.36
N GLU A 101 -1.76 21.60 -1.51
CA GLU A 101 -2.98 21.94 -2.23
C GLU A 101 -3.76 20.69 -2.63
N PHE A 102 -3.06 19.65 -3.10
CA PHE A 102 -3.69 18.38 -3.46
C PHE A 102 -4.30 17.66 -2.25
N LYS A 103 -3.59 17.67 -1.12
CA LYS A 103 -4.12 17.10 0.13
C LYS A 103 -5.34 17.87 0.63
N ASN A 104 -5.32 19.21 0.55
CA ASN A 104 -6.45 20.05 0.94
C ASN A 104 -7.68 19.75 0.09
N LYS A 105 -7.52 19.61 -1.23
CA LYS A 105 -8.62 19.22 -2.12
C LYS A 105 -9.23 17.87 -1.75
N LEU A 106 -8.40 16.88 -1.38
CA LEU A 106 -8.90 15.59 -0.88
C LEU A 106 -9.68 15.72 0.44
N ILE A 107 -9.26 16.62 1.32
CA ILE A 107 -9.96 16.91 2.58
C ILE A 107 -11.30 17.59 2.31
N GLU A 108 -11.36 18.52 1.36
CA GLU A 108 -12.61 19.15 0.92
C GLU A 108 -13.57 18.12 0.32
N ASP A 109 -13.07 17.22 -0.53
CA ASP A 109 -13.87 16.19 -1.21
C ASP A 109 -14.37 15.07 -0.26
N LEU A 110 -13.53 14.64 0.69
CA LEU A 110 -13.77 13.43 1.50
C LEU A 110 -14.05 13.72 2.98
N GLY A 111 -13.79 14.94 3.44
CA GLY A 111 -13.73 15.30 4.84
C GLY A 111 -12.46 14.81 5.55
N CYS A 112 -12.23 15.33 6.75
CA CYS A 112 -11.14 14.93 7.64
C CYS A 112 -11.39 13.56 8.29
N LYS A 113 -11.53 12.51 7.47
CA LYS A 113 -11.81 11.14 7.94
C LYS A 113 -10.97 10.09 7.23
N CYS A 114 -10.73 8.99 7.93
CA CYS A 114 -10.12 7.82 7.32
C CYS A 114 -11.13 7.10 6.43
N SER A 115 -10.78 6.83 5.17
CA SER A 115 -11.67 6.15 4.22
C SER A 115 -11.89 4.65 4.54
N ILE A 116 -11.19 4.09 5.53
CA ILE A 116 -11.28 2.68 5.92
C ILE A 116 -11.99 2.52 7.26
N CYS A 117 -11.49 3.12 8.34
CA CYS A 117 -12.13 3.02 9.66
C CYS A 117 -13.23 4.05 9.90
N LEU A 118 -13.44 5.00 8.96
CA LEU A 118 -14.48 6.02 8.97
C LEU A 118 -14.41 7.05 10.10
N GLU A 119 -13.51 6.88 11.06
CA GLU A 119 -13.26 7.82 12.14
C GLU A 119 -12.71 9.17 11.63
N LEU A 120 -13.12 10.25 12.31
CA LEU A 120 -12.65 11.62 12.10
C LEU A 120 -11.24 11.79 12.68
N TYR A 121 -10.38 12.52 11.98
CA TYR A 121 -9.02 12.80 12.42
C TYR A 121 -8.66 14.26 12.14
N GLU A 122 -7.79 14.85 12.95
CA GLU A 122 -7.12 16.09 12.52
C GLU A 122 -6.30 15.84 11.25
N GLU A 123 -6.23 16.84 10.36
CA GLU A 123 -5.59 16.73 9.04
C GLU A 123 -4.17 16.17 9.10
N ARG A 124 -3.42 16.50 10.15
CA ARG A 124 -2.02 16.05 10.34
C ARG A 124 -1.89 14.53 10.48
N TYR A 125 -2.93 13.82 10.90
CA TYR A 125 -2.92 12.36 11.07
C TYR A 125 -3.33 11.62 9.79
N LEU A 126 -3.89 12.32 8.81
CA LEU A 126 -4.32 11.73 7.54
C LEU A 126 -3.18 11.71 6.53
N GLN A 127 -3.01 10.56 5.91
CA GLN A 127 -2.05 10.29 4.85
C GLN A 127 -2.80 10.12 3.53
N VAL A 128 -2.26 10.70 2.46
CA VAL A 128 -2.74 10.48 1.10
C VAL A 128 -2.13 9.19 0.57
N ASP A 129 -2.96 8.28 0.10
CA ASP A 129 -2.52 7.09 -0.61
C ASP A 129 -3.37 6.84 -1.86
N HIS A 130 -2.84 6.06 -2.80
CA HIS A 130 -3.57 5.69 -4.01
C HIS A 130 -4.61 4.61 -3.67
N ARG A 131 -5.80 4.65 -4.29
CA ARG A 131 -6.78 3.56 -4.16
C ARG A 131 -6.24 2.26 -4.72
N VAL A 132 -5.81 2.28 -5.97
CA VAL A 132 -5.06 1.18 -6.60
C VAL A 132 -3.58 1.43 -6.35
N PRO A 133 -2.81 0.45 -5.85
CA PRO A 133 -1.41 0.69 -5.58
C PRO A 133 -0.60 1.04 -6.83
N TYR A 134 0.38 1.92 -6.66
CA TYR A 134 1.29 2.37 -7.72
C TYR A 134 1.96 1.20 -8.45
N GLU A 135 2.37 0.15 -7.74
CA GLU A 135 3.01 -1.03 -8.32
C GLU A 135 2.09 -1.80 -9.29
N VAL A 136 0.77 -1.60 -9.19
CA VAL A 136 -0.25 -2.15 -10.09
C VAL A 136 -0.49 -1.16 -11.24
N SER A 137 -0.97 0.05 -10.95
CA SER A 137 -1.44 1.02 -11.97
C SER A 137 -0.40 1.98 -12.54
N GLY A 138 0.75 2.18 -11.89
CA GLY A 138 1.65 3.30 -12.18
C GLY A 138 1.13 4.64 -11.62
N ASP A 139 1.80 5.75 -11.97
CA ASP A 139 1.25 7.13 -11.83
C ASP A 139 0.80 7.55 -13.24
N CYS A 140 -0.36 8.22 -13.35
CA CYS A 140 -0.75 8.86 -14.59
C CYS A 140 0.26 9.99 -14.94
N ASN A 141 0.80 9.97 -16.16
CA ASN A 141 1.82 10.90 -16.65
C ASN A 141 1.36 12.37 -16.76
N ASN A 142 0.16 12.71 -16.32
CA ASN A 142 -0.35 14.08 -16.36
C ASN A 142 -0.16 14.80 -15.02
N ASN A 143 0.25 16.07 -15.09
CA ASN A 143 0.43 16.94 -13.93
C ASN A 143 -0.87 17.22 -13.15
N GLU A 144 -2.03 16.79 -13.67
CA GLU A 144 -3.33 16.87 -13.00
C GLU A 144 -3.72 15.50 -12.42
N ARG A 145 -3.47 15.35 -11.11
CA ARG A 145 -3.91 14.17 -10.36
C ARG A 145 -5.41 14.22 -10.13
N ASN A 146 -6.11 13.16 -10.52
CA ASN A 146 -7.54 13.00 -10.27
C ASN A 146 -7.78 12.58 -8.81
N THR A 147 -8.46 13.39 -8.00
CA THR A 147 -8.70 13.09 -6.57
C THR A 147 -9.45 11.77 -6.36
N LYS A 148 -10.23 11.31 -7.34
CA LYS A 148 -10.96 10.02 -7.27
C LYS A 148 -10.04 8.80 -7.20
N GLU A 149 -8.81 8.91 -7.67
CA GLU A 149 -7.82 7.81 -7.65
C GLU A 149 -7.09 7.71 -6.31
N TYR A 150 -7.34 8.64 -5.40
CA TYR A 150 -6.68 8.73 -4.11
C TYR A 150 -7.71 8.66 -2.97
N MET A 151 -7.18 8.46 -1.77
CA MET A 151 -7.97 8.37 -0.55
C MET A 151 -7.16 8.88 0.64
N LEU A 152 -7.87 9.30 1.68
CA LEU A 152 -7.30 9.68 2.97
C LEU A 152 -7.35 8.50 3.94
N LEU A 153 -6.22 8.22 4.59
CA LEU A 153 -6.06 7.11 5.52
C LEU A 153 -5.37 7.56 6.80
N CYS A 154 -5.82 7.06 7.96
CA CYS A 154 -5.00 7.12 9.15
C CYS A 154 -3.78 6.18 9.00
N GLY A 155 -2.72 6.43 9.77
CA GLY A 155 -1.47 5.66 9.67
C GLY A 155 -1.65 4.15 9.87
N SER A 156 -2.58 3.73 10.74
CA SER A 156 -2.88 2.32 10.98
C SER A 156 -3.52 1.65 9.76
N CYS A 157 -4.57 2.26 9.20
CA CYS A 157 -5.25 1.73 8.01
C CYS A 157 -4.35 1.73 6.78
N ASN A 158 -3.48 2.74 6.62
CA ASN A 158 -2.51 2.78 5.53
C ASN A 158 -1.49 1.64 5.62
N ARG A 159 -0.99 1.36 6.83
CA ARG A 159 -0.10 0.21 7.09
C ARG A 159 -0.81 -1.11 6.80
N ALA A 160 -2.05 -1.27 7.23
CA ALA A 160 -2.85 -2.48 6.98
C ALA A 160 -3.11 -2.69 5.47
N LYS A 161 -3.47 -1.62 4.76
CA LYS A 161 -3.61 -1.62 3.29
C LYS A 161 -2.31 -2.04 2.62
N SER A 162 -1.20 -1.40 2.96
CA SER A 162 0.12 -1.71 2.39
C SER A 162 0.47 -3.18 2.60
N TRP A 163 0.38 -3.67 3.83
CA TRP A 163 0.69 -5.07 4.14
C TRP A 163 -0.20 -6.03 3.36
N SER A 164 -1.51 -5.80 3.36
CA SER A 164 -2.44 -6.68 2.65
C SER A 164 -2.24 -6.65 1.13
N CYS A 165 -1.88 -5.51 0.55
CA CYS A 165 -1.58 -5.39 -0.87
C CYS A 165 -0.27 -6.11 -1.22
N GLU A 166 0.79 -5.91 -0.44
CA GLU A 166 2.11 -6.55 -0.68
C GLU A 166 2.06 -8.08 -0.66
N HIS A 167 1.08 -8.67 0.04
CA HIS A 167 0.89 -10.12 0.16
C HIS A 167 -0.27 -10.66 -0.70
N CYS A 168 -0.89 -9.82 -1.54
CA CYS A 168 -1.99 -10.23 -2.42
C CYS A 168 -1.45 -10.88 -3.70
N SER A 169 -2.04 -11.98 -4.17
CA SER A 169 -1.63 -12.62 -5.44
C SER A 169 -1.71 -11.64 -6.63
N ASN A 170 -2.72 -10.78 -6.70
CA ASN A 170 -2.79 -9.75 -7.75
C ASN A 170 -1.62 -8.76 -7.68
N TRP A 171 -1.03 -8.54 -6.50
CA TRP A 171 0.18 -7.75 -6.40
C TRP A 171 1.41 -8.55 -6.81
N LEU A 172 1.50 -9.83 -6.47
CA LEU A 172 2.72 -10.62 -6.72
C LEU A 172 2.83 -11.07 -8.17
N GLU A 173 1.69 -11.31 -8.83
CA GLU A 173 1.61 -12.00 -10.12
C GLU A 173 0.95 -11.11 -11.18
N GLU A 174 -0.38 -10.98 -11.13
CA GLU A 174 -1.18 -10.50 -12.26
C GLU A 174 -1.15 -8.98 -12.51
N LYS A 175 -0.99 -8.18 -11.45
CA LYS A 175 -1.03 -6.71 -11.50
C LYS A 175 -2.26 -6.13 -12.22
N SER A 176 -3.43 -6.75 -12.06
CA SER A 176 -4.68 -6.28 -12.66
C SER A 176 -5.30 -5.11 -11.88
N THR A 177 -5.48 -3.97 -12.54
CA THR A 177 -6.18 -2.80 -11.99
C THR A 177 -7.64 -3.12 -11.66
N ALA A 178 -8.33 -3.90 -12.52
CA ALA A 178 -9.73 -4.26 -12.33
C ALA A 178 -9.94 -5.08 -11.05
N VAL A 179 -9.03 -6.00 -10.74
CA VAL A 179 -9.05 -6.74 -9.47
C VAL A 179 -8.93 -5.79 -8.29
N CYS A 180 -7.98 -4.85 -8.32
CA CYS A 180 -7.84 -3.85 -7.27
C CYS A 180 -9.08 -2.96 -7.13
N GLN A 181 -9.71 -2.54 -8.22
CA GLN A 181 -10.92 -1.70 -8.20
C GLN A 181 -12.12 -2.41 -7.56
N SER A 182 -12.13 -3.75 -7.49
CA SER A 182 -13.14 -4.52 -6.76
C SER A 182 -12.70 -4.96 -5.34
N CYS A 183 -11.55 -4.47 -4.87
CA CYS A 183 -10.99 -4.77 -3.56
C CYS A 183 -11.38 -3.71 -2.52
N TYR A 184 -11.68 -4.15 -1.29
CA TYR A 184 -11.97 -3.26 -0.15
C TYR A 184 -10.93 -2.16 0.05
N TRP A 185 -9.65 -2.49 -0.13
CA TRP A 185 -8.57 -1.53 0.08
C TRP A 185 -8.55 -0.36 -0.92
N ALA A 186 -9.17 -0.52 -2.09
CA ALA A 186 -9.32 0.55 -3.09
C ALA A 186 -10.71 1.21 -3.03
N CYS A 187 -11.74 0.38 -2.88
CA CYS A 187 -13.15 0.76 -2.98
C CYS A 187 -13.96 0.26 -1.78
N PRO A 188 -13.73 0.78 -0.56
CA PRO A 188 -14.32 0.23 0.67
C PRO A 188 -15.85 0.27 0.71
N ASN A 189 -16.48 1.13 -0.10
CA ASN A 189 -17.94 1.25 -0.19
C ASN A 189 -18.57 0.30 -1.21
N ASP A 190 -17.80 -0.18 -2.19
CA ASP A 190 -18.30 -1.07 -3.25
C ASP A 190 -17.19 -2.07 -3.64
N TYR A 191 -17.11 -3.16 -2.89
CA TYR A 191 -16.08 -4.18 -3.10
C TYR A 191 -16.62 -5.60 -3.02
N LYS A 192 -15.89 -6.50 -3.70
CA LYS A 192 -16.22 -7.92 -3.83
C LYS A 192 -15.28 -8.83 -3.05
N HIS A 193 -14.14 -8.32 -2.60
CA HIS A 193 -13.16 -9.09 -1.84
C HIS A 193 -12.24 -8.22 -1.00
N ILE A 194 -11.51 -8.84 -0.08
CA ILE A 194 -10.37 -8.24 0.60
C ILE A 194 -9.15 -9.07 0.21
N ALA A 195 -8.27 -8.50 -0.63
CA ALA A 195 -7.09 -9.18 -1.17
C ALA A 195 -7.41 -10.59 -1.72
N LEU A 196 -8.35 -10.67 -2.67
CA LEU A 196 -8.87 -11.90 -3.30
C LEU A 196 -9.57 -12.90 -2.37
N ARG A 197 -9.72 -12.60 -1.08
CA ARG A 197 -10.51 -13.41 -0.15
C ARG A 197 -11.96 -12.95 -0.12
N ARG A 198 -12.90 -13.90 -0.10
CA ARG A 198 -14.35 -13.66 0.01
C ARG A 198 -14.74 -13.18 1.42
N ILE A 199 -14.34 -11.96 1.75
CA ILE A 199 -14.60 -11.31 3.04
C ILE A 199 -15.46 -10.07 2.79
N ARG A 200 -16.44 -9.84 3.66
CA ARG A 200 -17.12 -8.56 3.81
C ARG A 200 -16.90 -8.07 5.23
N ARG A 201 -16.33 -6.88 5.33
CA ARG A 201 -16.13 -6.08 6.52
C ARG A 201 -17.08 -4.88 6.48
N LEU A 202 -17.77 -4.68 7.59
CA LEU A 202 -18.50 -3.46 7.89
C LEU A 202 -17.83 -2.86 9.13
N ASP A 203 -17.45 -1.60 9.06
CA ASP A 203 -16.92 -0.85 10.19
C ASP A 203 -18.05 0.03 10.75
N ILE A 204 -18.24 -0.02 12.06
CA ILE A 204 -19.24 0.76 12.80
C ILE A 204 -18.48 1.49 13.90
N VAL A 205 -18.64 2.80 13.95
CA VAL A 205 -18.05 3.68 14.96
C VAL A 205 -19.19 4.43 15.62
N TRP A 206 -19.20 4.45 16.94
CA TRP A 206 -20.06 5.31 17.74
C TRP A 206 -19.17 6.43 18.29
N ALA A 207 -19.36 7.66 17.80
CA ALA A 207 -18.55 8.80 18.21
C ALA A 207 -19.38 9.82 19.02
N GLU A 208 -18.71 10.54 19.92
CA GLU A 208 -19.31 11.61 20.71
C GLU A 208 -20.60 11.15 21.42
N HIS A 209 -21.74 11.79 21.15
CA HIS A 209 -23.04 11.46 21.71
C HIS A 209 -23.53 10.03 21.42
N GLU A 210 -23.03 9.37 20.37
CA GLU A 210 -23.41 7.99 20.04
C GLU A 210 -22.83 6.97 21.04
N VAL A 211 -21.82 7.36 21.82
CA VAL A 211 -21.20 6.49 22.84
C VAL A 211 -22.22 6.06 23.89
N GLU A 212 -23.17 6.92 24.25
CA GLU A 212 -24.24 6.55 25.19
C GLU A 212 -25.14 5.43 24.65
N ILE A 213 -25.37 5.40 23.33
CA ILE A 213 -26.11 4.34 22.67
C ILE A 213 -25.30 3.05 22.71
N PHE A 214 -23.99 3.13 22.46
CA PHE A 214 -23.09 1.98 22.54
C PHE A 214 -23.05 1.36 23.94
N GLU A 215 -22.98 2.15 25.00
CA GLU A 215 -22.96 1.63 26.38
C GLU A 215 -24.28 0.93 26.73
N LYS A 216 -25.43 1.53 26.38
CA LYS A 216 -26.75 0.86 26.54
C LYS A 216 -26.84 -0.44 25.75
N PHE A 217 -26.32 -0.43 24.53
CA PHE A 217 -26.26 -1.61 23.66
C PHE A 217 -25.39 -2.72 24.29
N LYS A 218 -24.22 -2.36 24.83
CA LYS A 218 -23.29 -3.25 25.52
C LYS A 218 -23.93 -3.92 26.73
N GLU A 219 -24.54 -3.15 27.62
CA GLU A 219 -25.22 -3.70 28.80
C GLU A 219 -26.31 -4.73 28.42
N ARG A 220 -27.07 -4.45 27.36
CA ARG A 220 -28.11 -5.36 26.86
C ARG A 220 -27.50 -6.66 26.34
N VAL A 221 -26.41 -6.59 25.60
CA VAL A 221 -25.75 -7.77 25.01
C VAL A 221 -25.07 -8.62 26.09
N GLU A 222 -24.45 -7.99 27.09
CA GLU A 222 -23.83 -8.68 28.23
C GLU A 222 -24.85 -9.52 29.01
N LYS A 223 -26.05 -8.97 29.27
CA LYS A 223 -27.16 -9.72 29.90
C LYS A 223 -27.57 -10.96 29.09
N MET A 224 -27.40 -10.94 27.77
CA MET A 224 -27.70 -12.06 26.88
C MET A 224 -26.52 -13.04 26.72
N LYS A 225 -25.36 -12.78 27.34
CA LYS A 225 -24.13 -13.59 27.21
C LYS A 225 -23.70 -13.82 25.76
N LYS A 226 -23.96 -12.86 24.87
CA LYS A 226 -23.52 -12.88 23.47
C LYS A 226 -22.35 -11.92 23.27
N SER A 227 -21.57 -12.11 22.20
CA SER A 227 -20.64 -11.07 21.77
C SER A 227 -21.37 -9.99 20.98
N MET A 228 -20.93 -8.74 21.11
CA MET A 228 -21.49 -7.59 20.39
C MET A 228 -21.55 -7.83 18.87
N PRO A 229 -20.47 -8.30 18.19
CA PRO A 229 -20.53 -8.52 16.75
C PRO A 229 -21.52 -9.61 16.34
N THR A 230 -21.62 -10.68 17.13
CA THR A 230 -22.59 -11.77 16.86
C THR A 230 -24.01 -11.27 17.03
N TYR A 231 -24.28 -10.43 18.03
CA TYR A 231 -25.61 -9.88 18.22
C TYR A 231 -26.00 -8.92 17.10
N VAL A 232 -25.11 -8.01 16.67
CA VAL A 232 -25.34 -7.14 15.51
C VAL A 232 -25.66 -7.96 14.25
N LYS A 233 -24.86 -9.01 13.97
CA LYS A 233 -25.13 -9.90 12.83
C LYS A 233 -26.51 -10.55 12.93
N SER A 234 -26.91 -11.00 14.11
CA SER A 234 -28.23 -11.61 14.30
C SER A 234 -29.39 -10.63 14.08
N ILE A 235 -29.22 -9.36 14.45
CA ILE A 235 -30.23 -8.32 14.17
C ILE A 235 -30.38 -8.15 12.66
N ILE A 236 -29.27 -8.04 11.92
CA ILE A 236 -29.27 -7.90 10.47
C ILE A 236 -29.89 -9.11 9.79
N GLU A 237 -29.51 -10.33 10.22
CA GLU A 237 -30.06 -11.58 9.68
C GLU A 237 -31.57 -11.69 9.90
N ASN A 238 -32.07 -11.25 11.06
CA ASN A 238 -33.51 -11.27 11.34
C ASN A 238 -34.25 -10.23 10.49
N HIS A 239 -33.70 -9.02 10.37
CA HIS A 239 -34.29 -7.95 9.55
C HIS A 239 -34.41 -8.34 8.07
N LEU A 240 -33.44 -9.10 7.55
CA LEU A 240 -33.47 -9.59 6.17
C LEU A 240 -34.41 -10.79 5.94
N LYS A 241 -34.88 -11.46 7.00
CA LYS A 241 -35.88 -12.55 6.91
C LYS A 241 -37.32 -12.06 7.00
N GLU A 242 -37.52 -10.88 7.58
CA GLU A 242 -38.84 -10.25 7.76
C GLU A 242 -39.31 -9.49 6.52
N ASN A 243 -38.48 -9.43 5.47
CA ASN A 243 -38.80 -8.91 4.13
C ASN A 243 -38.70 -10.04 3.09
#